data_AF-A0A3M1NC20-F1
#
_entry.id   AF-A0A3M1NC20-F1
#
_cell.length_a   1.000
_cell.length_b   1.000
_cell.length_c   1.000
_cell.angle_alpha   90.00
_cell.angle_beta   90.00
_cell.angle_gamma   90.00
#
_symmetry.space_group_name_H-M   'P 1'
#
loop_
_entity.id
_entity.type
_entity.pdbx_description
1 polymer ?
#
loop_
_entity_poly.entity_id
_entity_poly.type
_entity_poly.pdbx_seq_one_letter_code
_entity_poly.pdbx_strand_id
1 'polypeptide(L)'
;NIEVRHVLTYEASEPPSNGSTGAISLEMNQSMIVLPEDKMQPRLCDERVGFFSVEMTDYGRDEQKAARRCYITRWRLEPSDPEAWARGELVEPVKPIVYYIDPATPMKWRPYLKQGVEDWNEAFAAAGFKNAIIAKDPPSPEEDPEFSPEDVRYSVIRYFSSPIQNAFGPHVHDPRTGEILESDIGWYHNVMNLLRNWYFVQTAAVNPEAQRVKFEDEVMGQLIRFVAAHEVGHTLGLPHNWGSSYAYPVDSLRSPTFTATHGTAPSIMDYARFNYIAQPGDGVTNFMPRIGEYDKWAIEWGYRPIPEARTPDEERPILNRWVVERADDPRYFYGRQSGARIDPRAQNEDLGDDAVKASTYGLANLKRIVPNLIAWTEENGKNYDDLEELYEQVVAQWNRYAGHVARNIGGVYETYKTYDQEGVVYEPVPEARQREAMAFLNREVFATPTWMLDADVLRRIEHAGAIERVRRLQVGVVELVLDPQRLARMIEAEALMGDATYTPLEMLDDLRAGLWRELARGEAIDPYRRNL
;
A
#
# COMPACT_ATOMS: atom_id res chain seq x y z
N ASN A 1 -23.13 -14.77 22.50
CA ASN A 1 -22.32 -13.54 22.61
C ASN A 1 -23.02 -12.60 23.58
N ILE A 2 -22.24 -11.79 24.29
CA ILE A 2 -22.78 -10.75 25.17
C ILE A 2 -22.38 -9.41 24.55
N GLU A 3 -23.37 -8.61 24.19
CA GLU A 3 -23.19 -7.25 23.72
C GLU A 3 -23.52 -6.27 24.86
N VAL A 4 -22.57 -5.42 25.23
CA VAL A 4 -22.75 -4.41 26.28
C VAL A 4 -22.61 -3.03 25.67
N ARG A 5 -23.73 -2.32 25.56
CA ARG A 5 -23.76 -0.90 25.22
C ARG A 5 -23.86 -0.04 26.45
N HIS A 6 -22.99 0.95 26.54
CA HIS A 6 -22.99 1.88 27.65
C HIS A 6 -22.52 3.26 27.19
N VAL A 7 -23.06 4.30 27.84
CA VAL A 7 -22.65 5.68 27.63
C VAL A 7 -21.81 6.11 28.82
N LEU A 8 -20.55 6.44 28.57
CA LEU A 8 -19.61 6.92 29.59
C LEU A 8 -19.40 8.42 29.40
N THR A 9 -19.57 9.19 30.48
CA THR A 9 -19.27 10.61 30.49
C THR A 9 -17.99 10.85 31.28
N TYR A 10 -17.01 11.43 30.62
CA TYR A 10 -15.71 11.75 31.20
C TYR A 10 -15.56 13.26 31.36
N GLU A 11 -14.94 13.69 32.45
CA GLU A 11 -14.36 15.03 32.52
C GLU A 11 -13.16 15.11 31.58
N ALA A 12 -13.10 16.15 30.77
CA ALA A 12 -12.06 16.36 29.77
C ALA A 12 -11.68 17.83 29.74
N SER A 13 -10.37 18.12 29.79
CA SER A 13 -9.85 19.49 29.78
C SER A 13 -10.07 20.19 28.43
N GLU A 14 -10.05 19.43 27.33
CA GLU A 14 -10.23 19.92 25.97
C GLU A 14 -11.12 18.94 25.17
N PRO A 15 -12.42 18.83 25.48
CA PRO A 15 -13.26 17.88 24.77
C PRO A 15 -13.54 18.37 23.34
N PRO A 16 -13.49 17.49 22.33
CA PRO A 16 -13.74 17.83 20.92
C PRO A 16 -15.18 18.32 20.65
N SER A 17 -16.10 18.08 21.57
CA SER A 17 -17.48 18.56 21.58
C SER A 17 -17.89 18.97 23.00
N ASN A 18 -18.82 19.90 23.17
CA ASN A 18 -19.28 20.37 24.50
C ASN A 18 -18.17 20.99 25.38
N GLY A 19 -17.26 21.76 24.77
CA GLY A 19 -16.19 22.47 25.48
C GLY A 19 -16.64 23.34 26.66
N SER A 20 -17.87 23.87 26.62
CA SER A 20 -18.45 24.67 27.71
C SER A 20 -18.73 23.88 28.99
N THR A 21 -18.91 22.56 28.92
CA THR A 21 -19.17 21.71 30.09
C THR A 21 -17.94 20.98 30.61
N GLY A 22 -16.80 21.05 29.90
CA GLY A 22 -15.58 20.34 30.28
C GLY A 22 -15.77 18.81 30.37
N ALA A 23 -16.69 18.27 29.56
CA ALA A 23 -17.05 16.87 29.60
C ALA A 23 -17.35 16.32 28.20
N ILE A 24 -17.07 15.03 28.00
CA ILE A 24 -17.37 14.29 26.78
C ILE A 24 -18.17 13.03 27.14
N SER A 25 -19.25 12.77 26.41
CA SER A 25 -19.98 11.50 26.48
C SER A 25 -19.62 10.64 25.28
N LEU A 26 -19.24 9.39 25.54
CA LEU A 26 -18.89 8.39 24.54
C LEU A 26 -19.85 7.21 24.68
N GLU A 27 -20.47 6.79 23.58
CA GLU A 27 -21.13 5.49 23.51
C GLU A 27 -20.09 4.44 23.16
N MET A 28 -20.05 3.35 23.92
CA MET A 28 -19.13 2.23 23.72
C MET A 28 -19.94 0.94 23.60
N ASN A 29 -19.69 0.18 22.53
CA ASN A 29 -20.14 -1.20 22.39
C ASN A 29 -18.97 -2.15 22.74
N GLN A 30 -19.26 -3.16 23.55
CA GLN A 30 -18.31 -4.23 23.88
C GLN A 30 -18.94 -5.58 23.57
N SER A 31 -18.33 -6.31 22.65
CA SER A 31 -18.74 -7.65 22.27
C SER A 31 -17.87 -8.70 22.97
N MET A 32 -18.48 -9.60 23.73
CA MET A 32 -17.83 -10.78 24.30
C MET A 32 -18.32 -12.03 23.57
N ILE A 33 -17.40 -12.69 22.88
CA ILE A 33 -17.70 -13.90 22.10
C ILE A 33 -17.13 -15.14 22.76
N VAL A 34 -17.89 -16.23 22.65
CA VAL A 34 -17.36 -17.56 22.95
C VAL A 34 -16.63 -18.03 21.71
N LEU A 35 -15.34 -18.34 21.85
CA LEU A 35 -14.55 -18.86 20.73
C LEU A 35 -15.07 -20.23 20.28
N PRO A 36 -14.96 -20.58 18.99
CA PRO A 36 -15.42 -21.88 18.49
C PRO A 36 -14.84 -23.07 19.28
N GLU A 37 -15.68 -24.03 19.64
CA GLU A 37 -15.23 -25.28 20.26
C GLU A 37 -14.50 -26.15 19.23
N ASP A 38 -15.09 -26.29 18.05
CA ASP A 38 -14.45 -26.92 16.90
C ASP A 38 -13.47 -25.93 16.25
N LYS A 39 -12.18 -26.22 16.42
CA LYS A 39 -11.09 -25.32 16.02
C LYS A 39 -10.75 -25.51 14.56
N MET A 40 -10.71 -24.41 13.79
CA MET A 40 -10.08 -24.41 12.47
C MET A 40 -8.64 -24.93 12.56
N GLN A 41 -8.22 -25.79 11.63
CA GLN A 41 -6.81 -26.17 11.50
C GLN A 41 -5.96 -24.93 11.18
N PRO A 42 -5.03 -24.54 12.07
CA PRO A 42 -4.17 -23.40 11.82
C PRO A 42 -3.20 -23.71 10.67
N ARG A 43 -2.74 -22.67 9.97
CA ARG A 43 -1.70 -22.76 8.95
C ARG A 43 -0.46 -22.00 9.42
N LEU A 44 0.71 -22.63 9.33
CA LEU A 44 1.97 -22.00 9.74
C LEU A 44 2.32 -20.84 8.82
N CYS A 45 2.87 -19.77 9.39
CA CYS A 45 3.33 -18.63 8.59
C CYS A 45 4.63 -18.94 7.84
N ASP A 46 4.87 -18.19 6.77
CA ASP A 46 6.08 -18.26 5.94
C ASP A 46 6.46 -16.83 5.53
N GLU A 47 7.69 -16.38 5.83
CA GLU A 47 8.13 -15.01 5.57
C GLU A 47 8.16 -14.66 4.07
N ARG A 48 8.07 -15.67 3.19
CA ARG A 48 8.03 -15.49 1.73
C ARG A 48 6.62 -15.24 1.21
N VAL A 49 5.57 -15.40 2.03
CA VAL A 49 4.17 -15.15 1.65
C VAL A 49 3.51 -14.26 2.70
N GLY A 50 3.13 -13.05 2.28
CA GLY A 50 2.52 -12.06 3.15
C GLY A 50 1.17 -12.49 3.74
N PHE A 51 1.16 -12.79 5.03
CA PHE A 51 -0.04 -12.94 5.86
C PHE A 51 0.17 -12.26 7.23
N PHE A 52 -0.88 -11.63 7.75
CA PHE A 52 -0.97 -11.31 9.16
C PHE A 52 -0.92 -12.60 9.96
N SER A 53 -0.37 -12.52 11.17
CA SER A 53 -0.11 -13.71 11.96
C SER A 53 -0.27 -13.48 13.45
N VAL A 54 -0.51 -14.57 14.16
CA VAL A 54 -0.45 -14.66 15.61
C VAL A 54 0.77 -15.48 16.01
N GLU A 55 1.60 -14.92 16.89
CA GLU A 55 2.73 -15.62 17.48
C GLU A 55 2.42 -16.08 18.89
N MET A 56 2.82 -17.31 19.21
CA MET A 56 2.74 -17.86 20.56
C MET A 56 4.00 -18.63 20.91
N THR A 57 4.33 -18.67 22.20
CA THR A 57 5.42 -19.51 22.70
C THR A 57 4.86 -20.85 23.17
N ASP A 58 5.30 -21.93 22.54
CA ASP A 58 4.93 -23.30 22.84
C ASP A 58 5.99 -23.95 23.74
N TYR A 59 5.64 -24.11 25.02
CA TYR A 59 6.47 -24.76 26.04
C TYR A 59 6.29 -26.28 26.10
N GLY A 60 5.37 -26.85 25.32
CA GLY A 60 5.04 -28.28 25.34
C GLY A 60 5.88 -29.10 24.37
N ARG A 61 6.68 -28.47 23.50
CA ARG A 61 7.50 -29.16 22.51
C ARG A 61 8.83 -29.61 23.10
N ASP A 62 9.27 -30.80 22.68
CA ASP A 62 10.61 -31.32 22.96
C ASP A 62 11.65 -30.64 22.07
N GLU A 63 11.84 -29.34 22.31
CA GLU A 63 12.85 -28.52 21.67
C GLU A 63 13.78 -27.97 22.76
N GLN A 64 15.07 -27.80 22.45
CA GLN A 64 16.04 -27.23 23.38
C GLN A 64 15.92 -25.70 23.52
N LYS A 65 14.69 -25.18 23.44
CA LYS A 65 14.32 -23.77 23.57
C LYS A 65 12.80 -23.66 23.71
N ALA A 66 12.33 -22.52 24.21
CA ALA A 66 10.92 -22.16 24.09
C ALA A 66 10.61 -21.93 22.59
N ALA A 67 9.85 -22.84 21.99
CA ALA A 67 9.58 -22.81 20.56
C ALA A 67 8.55 -21.72 20.25
N ARG A 68 8.84 -20.82 19.32
CA ARG A 68 7.82 -19.88 18.81
C ARG A 68 7.04 -20.56 17.69
N ARG A 69 5.71 -20.47 17.77
CA ARG A 69 4.77 -20.91 16.74
C ARG A 69 4.09 -19.67 16.19
N CYS A 70 3.99 -19.60 14.87
CA CYS A 70 3.42 -18.50 14.15
C CYS A 70 2.36 -19.06 13.19
N TYR A 71 1.11 -18.62 13.36
CA TYR A 71 -0.01 -19.03 12.53
C TYR A 71 -0.55 -17.82 11.79
N ILE A 72 -0.87 -17.99 10.51
CA ILE A 72 -1.52 -16.93 9.73
C ILE A 72 -2.94 -16.68 10.25
N THR A 73 -3.44 -15.46 10.09
CA THR A 73 -4.85 -15.18 10.29
C THR A 73 -5.62 -15.33 8.99
N ARG A 74 -6.72 -16.09 8.99
CA ARG A 74 -7.55 -16.33 7.81
C ARG A 74 -8.98 -16.73 8.18
N TRP A 75 -9.93 -16.53 7.27
CA TRP A 75 -11.28 -17.07 7.43
C TRP A 75 -11.31 -18.59 7.26
N ARG A 76 -12.24 -19.25 7.96
CA ARG A 76 -12.50 -20.69 7.78
C ARG A 76 -13.33 -20.92 6.52
N LEU A 77 -12.69 -21.44 5.47
CA LEU A 77 -13.36 -21.85 4.23
C LEU A 77 -13.23 -23.36 4.02
N GLU A 78 -14.38 -24.03 4.00
CA GLU A 78 -14.48 -25.47 3.80
C GLU A 78 -15.36 -25.74 2.56
N PRO A 79 -14.96 -26.62 1.62
CA PRO A 79 -15.76 -26.98 0.45
C PRO A 79 -17.15 -27.50 0.83
N SER A 80 -18.22 -26.92 0.27
CA SER A 80 -19.58 -27.46 0.44
C SER A 80 -19.77 -28.83 -0.23
N ASP A 81 -19.03 -29.08 -1.31
CA ASP A 81 -18.92 -30.36 -2.00
C ASP A 81 -17.43 -30.76 -2.11
N PRO A 82 -16.90 -31.53 -1.14
CA PRO A 82 -15.51 -31.96 -1.16
C PRO A 82 -15.15 -32.86 -2.34
N GLU A 83 -16.11 -33.62 -2.89
CA GLU A 83 -15.86 -34.51 -4.03
C GLU A 83 -15.70 -33.72 -5.32
N ALA A 84 -16.56 -32.71 -5.55
CA ALA A 84 -16.43 -31.80 -6.68
C ALA A 84 -15.16 -30.96 -6.60
N TRP A 85 -14.86 -30.43 -5.42
CA TRP A 85 -13.62 -29.68 -5.19
C TRP A 85 -12.37 -30.54 -5.46
N ALA A 86 -12.36 -31.80 -5.03
CA ALA A 86 -11.26 -32.73 -5.29
C ALA A 86 -11.08 -33.06 -6.79
N ARG A 87 -12.12 -32.89 -7.62
CA ARG A 87 -12.03 -32.97 -9.09
C ARG A 87 -11.55 -31.67 -9.75
N GLY A 88 -11.29 -30.62 -8.98
CA GLY A 88 -10.87 -29.30 -9.47
C GLY A 88 -12.04 -28.39 -9.88
N GLU A 89 -13.28 -28.74 -9.51
CA GLU A 89 -14.45 -27.90 -9.77
C GLU A 89 -14.53 -26.76 -8.73
N LEU A 90 -14.98 -25.57 -9.15
CA LEU A 90 -15.25 -24.47 -8.22
C LEU A 90 -16.54 -24.74 -7.43
N VAL A 91 -16.41 -24.76 -6.11
CA VAL A 91 -17.52 -24.98 -5.18
C VAL A 91 -17.74 -23.77 -4.27
N GLU A 92 -18.93 -23.64 -3.70
CA GLU A 92 -19.16 -22.62 -2.67
C GLU A 92 -18.56 -23.12 -1.34
N PRO A 93 -18.06 -22.22 -0.47
CA PRO A 93 -17.72 -22.62 0.88
C PRO A 93 -18.98 -22.95 1.68
N VAL A 94 -18.86 -23.81 2.69
CA VAL A 94 -19.94 -24.10 3.65
C VAL A 94 -20.46 -22.82 4.31
N LYS A 95 -19.55 -21.90 4.65
CA LYS A 95 -19.86 -20.57 5.16
C LYS A 95 -19.15 -19.51 4.33
N PRO A 96 -19.86 -18.75 3.47
CA PRO A 96 -19.25 -17.62 2.77
C PRO A 96 -18.94 -16.48 3.73
N ILE A 97 -17.94 -15.68 3.37
CA ILE A 97 -17.59 -14.42 4.03
C ILE A 97 -18.63 -13.38 3.59
N VAL A 98 -19.30 -12.73 4.54
CA VAL A 98 -20.38 -11.78 4.24
C VAL A 98 -20.04 -10.41 4.81
N TYR A 99 -19.96 -9.42 3.93
CA TYR A 99 -19.86 -8.01 4.32
C TYR A 99 -21.19 -7.30 4.13
N TYR A 100 -21.59 -6.51 5.12
CA TYR A 100 -22.72 -5.60 5.00
C TYR A 100 -22.21 -4.17 4.76
N ILE A 101 -22.94 -3.39 3.96
CA ILE A 101 -22.64 -1.97 3.76
C ILE A 101 -23.42 -1.16 4.80
N ASP A 102 -22.73 -0.30 5.54
CA ASP A 102 -23.38 0.55 6.55
C ASP A 102 -24.54 1.37 5.93
N PRO A 103 -25.75 1.37 6.53
CA PRO A 103 -26.87 2.20 6.08
C PRO A 103 -26.54 3.68 5.87
N ALA A 104 -25.59 4.24 6.63
CA ALA A 104 -25.16 5.63 6.52
C ALA A 104 -24.37 5.92 5.23
N THR A 105 -23.90 4.88 4.53
CA THR A 105 -23.19 5.01 3.26
C THR A 105 -24.08 5.63 2.19
N PRO A 106 -23.65 6.73 1.52
CA PRO A 106 -24.39 7.31 0.42
C PRO A 106 -24.72 6.28 -0.66
N MET A 107 -25.98 6.22 -1.08
CA MET A 107 -26.50 5.16 -1.97
C MET A 107 -25.70 5.03 -3.28
N LYS A 108 -25.21 6.14 -3.83
CA LYS A 108 -24.41 6.13 -5.07
C LYS A 108 -23.06 5.40 -4.95
N TRP A 109 -22.50 5.29 -3.73
CA TRP A 109 -21.22 4.64 -3.49
C TRP A 109 -21.34 3.17 -3.11
N ARG A 110 -22.52 2.73 -2.64
CA ARG A 110 -22.74 1.34 -2.23
C ARG A 110 -22.42 0.32 -3.33
N PRO A 111 -22.79 0.50 -4.61
CA PRO A 111 -22.45 -0.46 -5.66
C PRO A 111 -20.94 -0.67 -5.80
N TYR A 112 -20.15 0.40 -5.70
CA TYR A 112 -18.69 0.33 -5.82
C TYR A 112 -18.02 -0.34 -4.63
N LEU A 113 -18.51 -0.09 -3.41
CA LEU A 113 -18.03 -0.77 -2.20
C LEU A 113 -18.33 -2.28 -2.26
N LYS A 114 -19.53 -2.66 -2.70
CA LYS A 114 -19.90 -4.08 -2.91
C LYS A 114 -19.02 -4.75 -3.95
N GLN A 115 -18.76 -4.07 -5.07
CA GLN A 115 -17.85 -4.58 -6.09
C GLN A 115 -16.43 -4.78 -5.54
N GLY A 116 -15.91 -3.86 -4.73
CA GLY A 116 -14.57 -4.01 -4.13
C GLY A 116 -14.45 -5.24 -3.23
N VAL A 117 -15.52 -5.58 -2.49
CA VAL A 117 -15.61 -6.84 -1.73
C VAL A 117 -15.60 -8.05 -2.65
N GLU A 118 -16.45 -8.02 -3.69
CA GLU A 118 -16.68 -9.19 -4.56
C GLU A 118 -15.56 -9.43 -5.58
N ASP A 119 -14.69 -8.44 -5.83
CA ASP A 119 -13.50 -8.57 -6.69
C ASP A 119 -12.57 -9.70 -6.23
N TRP A 120 -12.52 -9.95 -4.92
CA TRP A 120 -11.71 -11.03 -4.35
C TRP A 120 -12.19 -12.44 -4.72
N ASN A 121 -13.42 -12.60 -5.25
CA ASN A 121 -13.85 -13.91 -5.77
C ASN A 121 -12.96 -14.42 -6.90
N GLU A 122 -12.32 -13.53 -7.67
CA GLU A 122 -11.33 -13.93 -8.69
C GLU A 122 -10.11 -14.61 -8.06
N ALA A 123 -9.65 -14.13 -6.90
CA ALA A 123 -8.57 -14.76 -6.15
C ALA A 123 -9.01 -16.06 -5.46
N PHE A 124 -10.21 -16.09 -4.88
CA PHE A 124 -10.75 -17.31 -4.26
C PHE A 124 -10.98 -18.45 -5.25
N ALA A 125 -11.20 -18.15 -6.54
CA ALA A 125 -11.23 -19.16 -7.59
C ALA A 125 -9.91 -19.94 -7.68
N ALA A 126 -8.76 -19.29 -7.42
CA ALA A 126 -7.46 -19.97 -7.35
C ALA A 126 -7.34 -20.92 -6.15
N ALA A 127 -8.11 -20.70 -5.07
CA ALA A 127 -8.24 -21.64 -3.95
C ALA A 127 -9.31 -22.74 -4.17
N GLY A 128 -10.02 -22.71 -5.31
CA GLY A 128 -11.07 -23.66 -5.67
C GLY A 128 -12.48 -23.26 -5.22
N PHE A 129 -12.69 -21.99 -4.85
CA PHE A 129 -13.99 -21.49 -4.40
C PHE A 129 -14.63 -20.52 -5.38
N LYS A 130 -15.96 -20.57 -5.50
CA LYS A 130 -16.79 -19.51 -6.11
C LYS A 130 -17.70 -18.91 -5.04
N ASN A 131 -18.09 -17.65 -5.19
CA ASN A 131 -18.96 -16.94 -4.23
C ASN A 131 -18.43 -17.06 -2.78
N ALA A 132 -17.11 -17.04 -2.61
CA ALA A 132 -16.48 -17.21 -1.31
C ALA A 132 -16.70 -15.99 -0.41
N ILE A 133 -16.81 -14.82 -1.02
CA ILE A 133 -17.07 -13.55 -0.37
C ILE A 133 -18.21 -12.81 -1.09
N ILE A 134 -19.14 -12.26 -0.32
CA ILE A 134 -20.34 -11.58 -0.85
C ILE A 134 -20.61 -10.29 -0.08
N ALA A 135 -21.12 -9.27 -0.77
CA ALA A 135 -21.49 -8.01 -0.16
C ALA A 135 -23.02 -7.80 -0.21
N LYS A 136 -23.59 -7.35 0.91
CA LYS A 136 -25.04 -7.17 1.06
C LYS A 136 -25.38 -5.77 1.55
N ASP A 137 -26.59 -5.32 1.20
CA ASP A 137 -27.21 -4.25 1.97
C ASP A 137 -27.54 -4.77 3.37
N PRO A 138 -27.62 -3.88 4.37
CA PRO A 138 -28.00 -4.26 5.72
C PRO A 138 -29.42 -4.85 5.70
N PRO A 139 -29.69 -5.91 6.48
CA PRO A 139 -31.02 -6.52 6.52
C PRO A 139 -32.05 -5.51 7.02
N SER A 140 -33.28 -5.62 6.55
CA SER A 140 -34.38 -4.83 7.10
C SER A 140 -34.67 -5.27 8.56
N PRO A 141 -35.29 -4.42 9.39
CA PRO A 141 -35.70 -4.82 10.74
C PRO A 141 -36.64 -6.04 10.76
N GLU A 142 -37.36 -6.31 9.66
CA GLU A 142 -38.18 -7.52 9.51
C GLU A 142 -37.34 -8.77 9.17
N GLU A 143 -36.23 -8.60 8.44
CA GLU A 143 -35.31 -9.69 8.09
C GLU A 143 -34.41 -10.07 9.28
N ASP A 144 -33.91 -9.07 10.00
CA ASP A 144 -33.09 -9.25 11.20
C ASP A 144 -33.24 -8.05 12.15
N PRO A 145 -34.14 -8.13 13.15
CA PRO A 145 -34.36 -7.04 14.11
C PRO A 145 -33.17 -6.81 15.05
N GLU A 146 -32.25 -7.78 15.14
CA GLU A 146 -31.08 -7.76 16.01
C GLU A 146 -29.82 -7.30 15.26
N PHE A 147 -29.93 -6.97 13.97
CA PHE A 147 -28.79 -6.49 13.19
C PHE A 147 -28.23 -5.20 13.79
N SER A 148 -26.92 -5.20 14.03
CA SER A 148 -26.19 -4.01 14.45
C SER A 148 -24.83 -3.99 13.76
N PRO A 149 -24.40 -2.84 13.23
CA PRO A 149 -23.04 -2.66 12.71
C PRO A 149 -21.93 -2.79 13.75
N GLU A 150 -22.26 -2.92 15.04
CA GLU A 150 -21.29 -3.08 16.13
C GLU A 150 -21.27 -4.53 16.67
N ASP A 151 -22.16 -5.40 16.15
CA ASP A 151 -22.28 -6.78 16.61
C ASP A 151 -21.32 -7.67 15.83
N VAL A 152 -20.44 -8.33 16.58
CA VAL A 152 -19.42 -9.27 16.12
C VAL A 152 -19.92 -10.42 15.23
N ARG A 153 -21.24 -10.64 15.12
CA ARG A 153 -21.83 -11.60 14.17
C ARG A 153 -21.79 -11.11 12.72
N TYR A 154 -21.64 -9.81 12.49
CA TYR A 154 -21.72 -9.18 11.17
C TYR A 154 -20.45 -8.40 10.89
N SER A 155 -19.79 -8.70 9.77
CA SER A 155 -18.69 -7.89 9.26
C SER A 155 -19.24 -6.74 8.42
N VAL A 156 -18.84 -5.50 8.70
CA VAL A 156 -19.47 -4.31 8.11
C VAL A 156 -18.42 -3.36 7.54
N ILE A 157 -18.72 -2.76 6.38
CA ILE A 157 -18.01 -1.56 5.93
C ILE A 157 -18.71 -0.35 6.58
N ARG A 158 -18.11 0.13 7.67
CA ARG A 158 -18.61 1.19 8.54
C ARG A 158 -18.31 2.58 7.99
N TYR A 159 -19.33 3.40 7.80
CA TYR A 159 -19.17 4.70 7.14
C TYR A 159 -19.13 5.86 8.15
N PHE A 160 -18.00 6.55 8.22
CA PHE A 160 -17.78 7.67 9.13
C PHE A 160 -17.90 9.01 8.41
N SER A 161 -18.88 9.82 8.84
CA SER A 161 -19.03 11.23 8.41
C SER A 161 -17.98 12.13 9.06
N SER A 162 -16.71 11.95 8.66
CA SER A 162 -15.55 12.57 9.28
C SER A 162 -14.61 13.19 8.23
N PRO A 163 -13.95 14.31 8.55
CA PRO A 163 -12.98 14.97 7.65
C PRO A 163 -11.63 14.23 7.56
N ILE A 164 -11.42 13.16 8.33
CA ILE A 164 -10.22 12.33 8.26
C ILE A 164 -10.12 11.67 6.88
N GLN A 165 -8.95 11.74 6.28
CA GLN A 165 -8.65 11.19 4.96
C GLN A 165 -8.01 9.80 5.12
N ASN A 166 -8.81 8.76 5.40
CA ASN A 166 -8.29 7.41 5.57
C ASN A 166 -9.35 6.33 5.33
N ALA A 167 -8.91 5.08 5.23
CA ALA A 167 -9.71 3.88 5.47
C ALA A 167 -8.82 2.86 6.21
N PHE A 168 -9.41 1.87 6.87
CA PHE A 168 -8.65 0.77 7.48
C PHE A 168 -9.48 -0.51 7.59
N GLY A 169 -8.87 -1.66 7.31
CA GLY A 169 -9.47 -3.00 7.40
C GLY A 169 -8.87 -3.87 8.54
N PRO A 170 -9.31 -3.71 9.79
CA PRO A 170 -8.91 -4.57 10.89
C PRO A 170 -9.67 -5.91 10.84
N HIS A 171 -9.25 -6.88 11.66
CA HIS A 171 -10.02 -8.10 11.88
C HIS A 171 -9.83 -8.63 13.31
N VAL A 172 -10.84 -9.32 13.83
CA VAL A 172 -10.80 -10.06 15.09
C VAL A 172 -10.59 -11.54 14.79
N HIS A 173 -9.65 -12.19 15.49
CA HIS A 173 -9.33 -13.59 15.26
C HIS A 173 -9.20 -14.40 16.55
N ASP A 174 -9.39 -15.71 16.44
CA ASP A 174 -9.11 -16.66 17.51
C ASP A 174 -7.59 -16.78 17.72
N PRO A 175 -7.05 -16.41 18.89
CA PRO A 175 -5.61 -16.43 19.14
C PRO A 175 -5.00 -17.86 19.16
N ARG A 176 -5.84 -18.90 19.20
CA ARG A 176 -5.41 -20.31 19.23
C ARG A 176 -5.16 -20.87 17.83
N THR A 177 -5.82 -20.33 16.82
CA THR A 177 -5.85 -20.89 15.44
C THR A 177 -5.57 -19.87 14.34
N GLY A 178 -5.73 -18.58 14.62
CA GLY A 178 -5.74 -17.53 13.60
C GLY A 178 -7.06 -17.45 12.81
N GLU A 179 -8.12 -18.17 13.21
CA GLU A 179 -9.42 -18.07 12.55
C GLU A 179 -9.98 -16.65 12.67
N ILE A 180 -10.17 -15.95 11.55
CA ILE A 180 -10.86 -14.66 11.52
C ILE A 180 -12.34 -14.92 11.80
N LEU A 181 -12.86 -14.20 12.81
CA LEU A 181 -14.22 -14.35 13.31
C LEU A 181 -15.13 -13.25 12.77
N GLU A 182 -14.58 -12.04 12.64
CA GLU A 182 -15.29 -10.83 12.23
C GLU A 182 -14.28 -9.76 11.75
N SER A 183 -14.76 -8.80 10.94
CA SER A 183 -14.00 -7.63 10.53
C SER A 183 -14.88 -6.41 10.18
N ASP A 184 -14.57 -5.27 10.82
CA ASP A 184 -15.21 -3.97 10.59
C ASP A 184 -14.29 -3.02 9.81
N ILE A 185 -14.53 -2.83 8.52
CA ILE A 185 -13.77 -1.87 7.71
C ILE A 185 -14.23 -0.45 8.06
N GLY A 186 -13.32 0.37 8.59
CA GLY A 186 -13.56 1.78 8.88
C GLY A 186 -13.38 2.64 7.64
N TRP A 187 -14.47 3.23 7.15
CA TRP A 187 -14.50 4.04 5.93
C TRP A 187 -14.79 5.51 6.23
N TYR A 188 -13.79 6.39 6.14
CA TYR A 188 -14.00 7.82 6.36
C TYR A 188 -14.47 8.52 5.10
N HIS A 189 -15.46 9.41 5.22
CA HIS A 189 -16.01 10.20 4.11
C HIS A 189 -14.91 10.90 3.29
N ASN A 190 -13.93 11.51 3.96
CA ASN A 190 -12.92 12.31 3.29
C ASN A 190 -11.80 11.51 2.61
N VAL A 191 -11.85 10.17 2.61
CA VAL A 191 -10.97 9.34 1.76
C VAL A 191 -11.07 9.73 0.28
N MET A 192 -12.22 10.28 -0.14
CA MET A 192 -12.43 10.78 -1.49
C MET A 192 -11.50 11.95 -1.86
N ASN A 193 -11.17 12.84 -0.92
CA ASN A 193 -10.24 13.94 -1.20
C ASN A 193 -8.82 13.42 -1.42
N LEU A 194 -8.45 12.42 -0.63
CA LEU A 194 -7.17 11.73 -0.77
C LEU A 194 -7.04 11.04 -2.13
N LEU A 195 -8.09 10.32 -2.54
CA LEU A 195 -8.17 9.67 -3.84
C LEU A 195 -8.15 10.69 -4.99
N ARG A 196 -8.86 11.81 -4.86
CA ARG A 196 -8.79 12.92 -5.82
C ARG A 196 -7.36 13.37 -6.02
N ASN A 197 -6.68 13.70 -4.92
CA ASN A 197 -5.33 14.24 -4.93
C ASN A 197 -4.33 13.29 -5.58
N TRP A 198 -4.36 12.02 -5.19
CA TRP A 198 -3.49 11.00 -5.76
C TRP A 198 -3.78 10.79 -7.25
N TYR A 199 -5.04 10.62 -7.63
CA TYR A 199 -5.40 10.37 -9.03
C TYR A 199 -5.07 11.55 -9.93
N PHE A 200 -5.31 12.78 -9.46
CA PHE A 200 -4.93 14.01 -10.14
C PHE A 200 -3.41 14.08 -10.35
N VAL A 201 -2.63 14.04 -9.27
CA VAL A 201 -1.18 14.29 -9.34
C VAL A 201 -0.43 13.20 -10.11
N GLN A 202 -0.96 11.97 -10.10
CA GLN A 202 -0.33 10.82 -10.76
C GLN A 202 -0.78 10.66 -12.21
N THR A 203 -2.01 11.06 -12.59
CA THR A 203 -2.56 10.73 -13.92
C THR A 203 -2.94 11.93 -14.79
N ALA A 204 -3.12 13.14 -14.24
CA ALA A 204 -3.67 14.28 -14.99
C ALA A 204 -2.85 14.69 -16.23
N ALA A 205 -1.55 14.35 -16.29
CA ALA A 205 -0.72 14.58 -17.47
C ALA A 205 -1.21 13.81 -18.72
N VAL A 206 -1.92 12.70 -18.53
CA VAL A 206 -2.38 11.79 -19.60
C VAL A 206 -3.87 11.49 -19.54
N ASN A 207 -4.54 11.83 -18.44
CA ASN A 207 -5.93 11.52 -18.18
C ASN A 207 -6.79 12.79 -18.04
N PRO A 208 -7.57 13.17 -19.07
CA PRO A 208 -8.48 14.31 -19.01
C PRO A 208 -9.57 14.22 -17.93
N GLU A 209 -9.95 13.01 -17.50
CA GLU A 209 -10.97 12.84 -16.44
C GLU A 209 -10.45 13.27 -15.07
N ALA A 210 -9.12 13.26 -14.90
CA ALA A 210 -8.44 13.67 -13.68
C ALA A 210 -8.08 15.17 -13.65
N GLN A 211 -8.36 15.95 -14.71
CA GLN A 211 -7.97 17.37 -14.85
C GLN A 211 -9.00 18.34 -14.24
N ARG A 212 -9.53 18.02 -13.05
CA ARG A 212 -10.54 18.85 -12.36
C ARG A 212 -10.58 18.55 -10.87
N VAL A 213 -11.01 19.52 -10.06
CA VAL A 213 -11.13 19.38 -8.59
C VAL A 213 -12.30 18.51 -8.14
N LYS A 214 -13.31 18.33 -9.00
CA LYS A 214 -14.46 17.47 -8.74
C LYS A 214 -14.62 16.50 -9.90
N PHE A 215 -14.27 15.24 -9.66
CA PHE A 215 -14.44 14.18 -10.64
C PHE A 215 -15.93 13.85 -10.85
N GLU A 216 -16.22 13.22 -11.99
CA GLU A 216 -17.50 12.57 -12.22
C GLU A 216 -17.70 11.42 -11.20
N ASP A 217 -18.95 11.14 -10.87
CA ASP A 217 -19.28 10.11 -9.88
C ASP A 217 -18.78 8.71 -10.32
N GLU A 218 -18.75 8.43 -11.62
CA GLU A 218 -18.19 7.17 -12.17
C GLU A 218 -16.70 7.01 -11.79
N VAL A 219 -15.90 8.07 -12.01
CA VAL A 219 -14.46 8.05 -11.73
C VAL A 219 -14.23 7.88 -10.24
N MET A 220 -14.88 8.69 -9.40
CA MET A 220 -14.75 8.57 -7.95
C MET A 220 -15.23 7.21 -7.44
N GLY A 221 -16.30 6.66 -8.03
CA GLY A 221 -16.79 5.33 -7.73
C GLY A 221 -15.74 4.24 -7.97
N GLN A 222 -15.01 4.29 -9.08
CA GLN A 222 -13.93 3.33 -9.35
C GLN A 222 -12.77 3.47 -8.35
N LEU A 223 -12.43 4.70 -7.94
CA LEU A 223 -11.41 4.94 -6.90
C LEU A 223 -11.86 4.40 -5.53
N ILE A 224 -13.14 4.53 -5.20
CA ILE A 224 -13.76 3.94 -4.01
C ILE A 224 -13.68 2.41 -4.06
N ARG A 225 -14.04 1.80 -5.21
CA ARG A 225 -13.93 0.34 -5.40
C ARG A 225 -12.50 -0.15 -5.19
N PHE A 226 -11.50 0.56 -5.73
CA PHE A 226 -10.08 0.25 -5.55
C PHE A 226 -9.68 0.20 -4.07
N VAL A 227 -9.98 1.26 -3.29
CA VAL A 227 -9.64 1.28 -1.85
C VAL A 227 -10.44 0.23 -1.09
N ALA A 228 -11.72 0.02 -1.43
CA ALA A 228 -12.54 -1.00 -0.78
C ALA A 228 -11.95 -2.40 -0.98
N ALA A 229 -11.52 -2.74 -2.20
CA ALA A 229 -10.84 -4.00 -2.47
C ALA A 229 -9.52 -4.12 -1.70
N HIS A 230 -8.73 -3.04 -1.58
CA HIS A 230 -7.52 -3.03 -0.77
C HIS A 230 -7.81 -3.31 0.70
N GLU A 231 -8.77 -2.61 1.30
CA GLU A 231 -9.13 -2.81 2.71
C GLU A 231 -9.67 -4.23 2.96
N VAL A 232 -10.47 -4.78 2.04
CA VAL A 232 -10.93 -6.18 2.12
C VAL A 232 -9.75 -7.15 2.11
N GLY A 233 -8.68 -6.90 1.35
CA GLY A 233 -7.50 -7.77 1.40
C GLY A 233 -6.88 -7.88 2.80
N HIS A 234 -6.87 -6.79 3.57
CA HIS A 234 -6.45 -6.83 4.98
C HIS A 234 -7.34 -7.72 5.85
N THR A 235 -8.63 -7.70 5.59
CA THR A 235 -9.60 -8.52 6.32
C THR A 235 -9.54 -9.99 5.91
N LEU A 236 -8.96 -10.31 4.76
CA LEU A 236 -8.64 -11.67 4.34
C LEU A 236 -7.32 -12.19 4.92
N GLY A 237 -6.65 -11.40 5.76
CA GLY A 237 -5.38 -11.76 6.40
C GLY A 237 -4.15 -11.29 5.65
N LEU A 238 -4.27 -10.47 4.60
CA LEU A 238 -3.12 -10.02 3.81
C LEU A 238 -2.56 -8.67 4.34
N PRO A 239 -1.27 -8.59 4.71
CA PRO A 239 -0.61 -7.32 4.97
C PRO A 239 -0.31 -6.62 3.65
N HIS A 240 0.22 -5.39 3.73
CA HIS A 240 0.76 -4.75 2.54
C HIS A 240 1.91 -5.58 1.93
N ASN A 241 1.96 -5.63 0.60
CA ASN A 241 3.09 -6.15 -0.15
C ASN A 241 3.76 -4.99 -0.90
N TRP A 242 4.65 -4.26 -0.22
CA TRP A 242 5.41 -3.14 -0.81
C TRP A 242 6.43 -3.58 -1.85
N GLY A 243 6.64 -4.90 -2.02
CA GLY A 243 7.54 -5.47 -3.02
C GLY A 243 6.87 -5.81 -4.34
N SER A 244 5.56 -5.66 -4.46
CA SER A 244 4.83 -6.19 -5.62
C SER A 244 5.12 -5.38 -6.89
N SER A 245 5.19 -4.06 -6.77
CA SER A 245 5.37 -3.09 -7.86
C SER A 245 6.67 -3.33 -8.62
N TYR A 246 7.72 -3.82 -7.93
CA TYR A 246 9.01 -4.19 -8.49
C TYR A 246 8.92 -5.25 -9.59
N ALA A 247 7.88 -6.09 -9.59
CA ALA A 247 7.77 -7.20 -10.52
C ALA A 247 7.58 -6.79 -11.98
N TYR A 248 7.05 -5.59 -12.23
CA TYR A 248 6.74 -5.13 -13.57
C TYR A 248 7.82 -4.21 -14.13
N PRO A 249 8.35 -4.50 -15.34
CA PRO A 249 9.25 -3.58 -16.00
C PRO A 249 8.60 -2.21 -16.20
N VAL A 250 9.32 -1.12 -15.90
CA VAL A 250 8.79 0.24 -16.00
C VAL A 250 8.15 0.54 -17.37
N ASP A 251 8.75 0.08 -18.47
CA ASP A 251 8.20 0.34 -19.81
C ASP A 251 6.91 -0.45 -20.11
N SER A 252 6.68 -1.58 -19.43
CA SER A 252 5.43 -2.34 -19.57
C SER A 252 4.23 -1.52 -19.09
N LEU A 253 4.44 -0.65 -18.09
CA LEU A 253 3.40 0.24 -17.56
C LEU A 253 3.02 1.37 -18.54
N ARG A 254 3.78 1.56 -19.62
CA ARG A 254 3.43 2.45 -20.74
C ARG A 254 2.59 1.76 -21.81
N SER A 255 2.40 0.45 -21.73
CA SER A 255 1.64 -0.32 -22.70
C SER A 255 0.16 -0.43 -22.31
N PRO A 256 -0.79 0.05 -23.13
CA PRO A 256 -2.22 -0.06 -22.82
C PRO A 256 -2.71 -1.51 -22.78
N THR A 257 -2.12 -2.41 -23.57
CA THR A 257 -2.51 -3.84 -23.55
C THR A 257 -2.02 -4.55 -22.30
N PHE A 258 -0.84 -4.15 -21.79
CA PHE A 258 -0.29 -4.69 -20.55
C PHE A 258 -1.14 -4.21 -19.36
N THR A 259 -1.32 -2.90 -19.20
CA THR A 259 -2.06 -2.34 -18.06
C THR A 259 -3.54 -2.73 -18.06
N ALA A 260 -4.16 -2.94 -19.23
CA ALA A 260 -5.54 -3.44 -19.32
C ALA A 260 -5.73 -4.84 -18.71
N THR A 261 -4.68 -5.66 -18.68
CA THR A 261 -4.73 -7.05 -18.19
C THR A 261 -4.10 -7.20 -16.81
N HIS A 262 -2.97 -6.54 -16.57
CA HIS A 262 -2.14 -6.72 -15.37
C HIS A 262 -2.30 -5.61 -14.31
N GLY A 263 -2.92 -4.48 -14.66
CA GLY A 263 -2.94 -3.29 -13.79
C GLY A 263 -1.55 -2.65 -13.65
N THR A 264 -1.25 -2.12 -12.46
CA THR A 264 0.04 -1.46 -12.15
C THR A 264 0.99 -2.29 -11.28
N ALA A 265 0.49 -3.32 -10.61
CA ALA A 265 1.28 -4.26 -9.82
C ALA A 265 0.58 -5.64 -9.73
N PRO A 266 1.31 -6.73 -9.47
CA PRO A 266 0.75 -8.07 -9.23
C PRO A 266 -0.15 -8.19 -7.99
N SER A 267 -0.12 -7.21 -7.08
CA SER A 267 -0.93 -7.21 -5.86
C SER A 267 -1.60 -5.86 -5.67
N ILE A 268 -2.91 -5.87 -5.42
CA ILE A 268 -3.62 -4.69 -4.93
C ILE A 268 -3.16 -4.28 -3.53
N MET A 269 -2.56 -5.20 -2.76
CA MET A 269 -2.03 -4.96 -1.41
C MET A 269 -0.73 -4.15 -1.41
N ASP A 270 -0.19 -3.85 -2.59
CA ASP A 270 0.83 -2.82 -2.72
C ASP A 270 0.22 -1.41 -2.63
N TYR A 271 1.02 -0.43 -2.28
CA TYR A 271 0.70 0.99 -2.48
C TYR A 271 1.10 1.46 -3.89
N ALA A 272 1.10 0.57 -4.87
CA ALA A 272 1.29 0.84 -6.30
C ALA A 272 0.07 1.53 -6.95
N ARG A 273 -0.33 2.70 -6.42
CA ARG A 273 -1.67 3.29 -6.59
C ARG A 273 -2.06 3.63 -8.02
N PHE A 274 -1.54 4.72 -8.59
CA PHE A 274 -1.91 5.13 -9.94
C PHE A 274 -0.69 5.25 -10.84
N ASN A 275 -0.86 4.83 -12.08
CA ASN A 275 0.20 4.73 -13.08
C ASN A 275 0.76 6.11 -13.48
N TYR A 276 1.68 6.63 -12.66
CA TYR A 276 2.38 7.89 -12.92
C TYR A 276 3.47 7.78 -14.00
N ILE A 277 3.72 6.57 -14.52
CA ILE A 277 4.72 6.29 -15.55
C ILE A 277 4.17 6.59 -16.94
N ALA A 278 2.87 6.35 -17.19
CA ALA A 278 2.24 6.59 -18.48
C ALA A 278 2.52 8.03 -18.99
N GLN A 279 2.90 8.15 -20.26
CA GLN A 279 3.25 9.41 -20.91
C GLN A 279 2.22 9.80 -21.98
N PRO A 280 2.09 11.10 -22.33
CA PRO A 280 1.25 11.51 -23.45
C PRO A 280 1.64 10.77 -24.74
N GLY A 281 0.65 10.17 -25.41
CA GLY A 281 0.83 9.36 -26.62
C GLY A 281 0.90 7.85 -26.38
N ASP A 282 1.03 7.38 -25.14
CA ASP A 282 1.09 5.93 -24.83
C ASP A 282 -0.27 5.24 -25.01
N GLY A 283 -1.39 5.97 -24.88
CA GLY A 283 -2.74 5.44 -25.02
C GLY A 283 -3.24 4.60 -23.84
N VAL A 284 -2.54 4.61 -22.70
CA VAL A 284 -2.95 3.95 -21.45
C VAL A 284 -4.26 4.56 -20.94
N THR A 285 -5.23 3.70 -20.62
CA THR A 285 -6.52 4.09 -20.02
C THR A 285 -6.78 3.40 -18.67
N ASN A 286 -6.04 2.33 -18.34
CA ASN A 286 -6.10 1.71 -17.03
C ASN A 286 -4.91 2.17 -16.18
N PHE A 287 -5.21 2.91 -15.12
CA PHE A 287 -4.21 3.52 -14.26
C PHE A 287 -4.08 2.84 -12.90
N MET A 288 -4.90 1.85 -12.57
CA MET A 288 -5.02 1.29 -11.22
C MET A 288 -4.49 -0.15 -11.11
N PRO A 289 -4.04 -0.59 -9.93
CA PRO A 289 -3.85 -2.00 -9.64
C PRO A 289 -5.22 -2.68 -9.53
N ARG A 290 -5.19 -4.00 -9.49
CA ARG A 290 -6.36 -4.87 -9.36
C ARG A 290 -5.96 -6.12 -8.58
N ILE A 291 -6.92 -7.00 -8.35
CA ILE A 291 -6.64 -8.36 -7.88
C ILE A 291 -5.75 -9.06 -8.91
N GLY A 292 -4.46 -9.12 -8.61
CA GLY A 292 -3.42 -9.54 -9.53
C GLY A 292 -2.90 -10.95 -9.26
N GLU A 293 -1.80 -11.31 -9.91
CA GLU A 293 -1.18 -12.63 -9.82
C GLU A 293 -0.72 -12.97 -8.40
N TYR A 294 -0.15 -12.01 -7.67
CA TYR A 294 0.27 -12.24 -6.29
C TYR A 294 -0.94 -12.41 -5.37
N ASP A 295 -2.01 -11.63 -5.55
CA ASP A 295 -3.22 -11.75 -4.71
C ASP A 295 -3.86 -13.12 -4.86
N LYS A 296 -3.99 -13.59 -6.11
CA LYS A 296 -4.49 -14.94 -6.44
C LYS A 296 -3.61 -16.01 -5.80
N TRP A 297 -2.30 -15.86 -5.89
CA TRP A 297 -1.33 -16.76 -5.29
C TRP A 297 -1.41 -16.77 -3.76
N ALA A 298 -1.45 -15.60 -3.11
CA ALA A 298 -1.53 -15.50 -1.67
C ALA A 298 -2.84 -16.11 -1.14
N ILE A 299 -3.97 -15.86 -1.81
CA ILE A 299 -5.25 -16.48 -1.48
C ILE A 299 -5.20 -17.99 -1.70
N GLU A 300 -4.64 -18.48 -2.81
CA GLU A 300 -4.43 -19.92 -3.01
C GLU A 300 -3.59 -20.52 -1.87
N TRP A 301 -2.43 -19.94 -1.58
CA TRP A 301 -1.53 -20.39 -0.53
C TRP A 301 -2.15 -20.33 0.86
N GLY A 302 -3.02 -19.36 1.15
CA GLY A 302 -3.66 -19.20 2.45
C GLY A 302 -4.97 -19.97 2.64
N TYR A 303 -5.74 -20.18 1.57
CA TYR A 303 -7.12 -20.67 1.65
C TYR A 303 -7.36 -22.02 0.98
N ARG A 304 -6.50 -22.49 0.07
CA ARG A 304 -6.67 -23.81 -0.54
C ARG A 304 -6.58 -24.91 0.54
N PRO A 305 -7.62 -25.75 0.73
CA PRO A 305 -7.55 -26.91 1.60
C PRO A 305 -6.46 -27.90 1.18
N ILE A 306 -5.84 -28.58 2.16
CA ILE A 306 -4.86 -29.66 1.95
C ILE A 306 -5.36 -30.90 2.70
N PRO A 307 -6.30 -31.68 2.13
CA PRO A 307 -6.99 -32.77 2.84
C PRO A 307 -6.08 -33.86 3.40
N GLU A 308 -4.91 -34.04 2.79
CA GLU A 308 -3.90 -35.02 3.22
C GLU A 308 -3.14 -34.61 4.48
N ALA A 309 -3.15 -33.32 4.85
CA ALA A 309 -2.45 -32.79 6.02
C ALA A 309 -3.42 -32.57 7.19
N ARG A 310 -3.26 -33.36 8.24
CA ARG A 310 -4.09 -33.35 9.47
C ARG A 310 -3.53 -32.47 10.57
N THR A 311 -2.34 -31.90 10.36
CA THR A 311 -1.70 -30.97 11.30
C THR A 311 -1.02 -29.83 10.54
N PRO A 312 -0.79 -28.67 11.19
CA PRO A 312 -0.06 -27.57 10.57
C PRO A 312 1.38 -27.95 10.15
N ASP A 313 2.03 -28.85 10.89
CA ASP A 313 3.38 -29.34 10.57
C ASP A 313 3.38 -30.22 9.30
N GLU A 314 2.29 -30.94 9.02
CA GLU A 314 2.13 -31.75 7.81
C GLU A 314 1.88 -30.89 6.55
N GLU A 315 1.29 -29.70 6.68
CA GLU A 315 1.13 -28.76 5.55
C GLU A 315 2.47 -28.16 5.10
N ARG A 316 3.41 -27.95 6.03
CA ARG A 316 4.66 -27.22 5.78
C ARG A 316 5.46 -27.67 4.55
N PRO A 317 5.76 -28.97 4.33
CA PRO A 317 6.51 -29.38 3.13
C PRO A 317 5.74 -29.13 1.82
N ILE A 318 4.40 -29.18 1.84
CA ILE A 318 3.56 -28.93 0.67
C ILE A 318 3.57 -27.44 0.34
N LEU A 319 3.34 -26.60 1.36
CA LEU A 319 3.36 -25.14 1.23
C LEU A 319 4.73 -24.63 0.80
N ASN A 320 5.81 -25.16 1.39
CA ASN A 320 7.18 -24.81 1.01
C ASN A 320 7.43 -25.08 -0.48
N ARG A 321 7.03 -26.26 -0.98
CA ARG A 321 7.17 -26.60 -2.40
C ARG A 321 6.44 -25.61 -3.29
N TRP A 322 5.20 -25.24 -2.96
CA TRP A 322 4.45 -24.26 -3.75
C TRP A 322 5.16 -22.90 -3.82
N VAL A 323 5.79 -22.46 -2.72
CA VAL A 323 6.59 -21.23 -2.68
C VAL A 323 7.85 -21.36 -3.55
N VAL A 324 8.60 -22.46 -3.40
CA VAL A 324 9.85 -22.70 -4.14
C VAL A 324 9.62 -22.76 -5.65
N GLU A 325 8.52 -23.37 -6.09
CA GLU A 325 8.12 -23.42 -7.52
C GLU A 325 7.96 -22.04 -8.18
N ARG A 326 7.78 -20.99 -7.38
CA ARG A 326 7.49 -19.61 -7.81
C ARG A 326 8.59 -18.61 -7.42
N ALA A 327 9.60 -19.06 -6.67
CA ALA A 327 10.53 -18.16 -6.00
C ALA A 327 11.40 -17.30 -6.95
N ASP A 328 11.60 -17.76 -8.18
CA ASP A 328 12.41 -17.05 -9.19
C ASP A 328 11.58 -16.08 -10.06
N ASP A 329 10.26 -16.03 -9.88
CA ASP A 329 9.37 -15.12 -10.62
C ASP A 329 8.99 -13.94 -9.72
N PRO A 330 9.41 -12.70 -10.07
CA PRO A 330 9.23 -11.54 -9.20
C PRO A 330 7.77 -11.16 -9.00
N ARG A 331 6.84 -11.67 -9.84
CA ARG A 331 5.39 -11.47 -9.63
C ARG A 331 4.88 -12.13 -8.35
N TYR A 332 5.61 -13.09 -7.79
CA TYR A 332 5.29 -13.76 -6.53
C TYR A 332 6.16 -13.28 -5.36
N PHE A 333 6.92 -12.19 -5.55
CA PHE A 333 7.76 -11.62 -4.49
C PHE A 333 6.90 -10.92 -3.42
N TYR A 334 7.20 -11.23 -2.16
CA TYR A 334 6.64 -10.53 -1.01
C TYR A 334 7.69 -9.59 -0.39
N GLY A 335 7.49 -8.29 -0.59
CA GLY A 335 8.26 -7.25 0.10
C GLY A 335 7.51 -6.76 1.33
N ARG A 336 8.00 -7.14 2.51
CA ARG A 336 7.35 -6.77 3.78
C ARG A 336 7.31 -5.25 3.98
N GLN A 337 6.20 -4.78 4.55
CA GLN A 337 6.14 -3.43 5.10
C GLN A 337 7.19 -3.27 6.22
N SER A 338 8.09 -2.31 6.07
CA SER A 338 9.14 -2.05 7.06
C SER A 338 9.39 -0.55 7.24
N GLY A 339 9.54 -0.11 8.50
CA GLY A 339 9.84 1.29 8.81
C GLY A 339 11.22 1.75 8.31
N ALA A 340 12.20 0.84 8.27
CA ALA A 340 13.57 1.15 7.87
C ALA A 340 13.73 1.33 6.34
N ARG A 341 12.87 0.67 5.54
CA ARG A 341 12.85 0.73 4.06
C ARG A 341 14.25 0.57 3.46
N ILE A 342 14.91 -0.52 3.83
CA ILE A 342 16.31 -0.82 3.44
C ILE A 342 16.35 -1.43 2.04
N ASP A 343 15.37 -2.28 1.71
CA ASP A 343 15.20 -2.83 0.36
C ASP A 343 14.47 -1.82 -0.54
N PRO A 344 15.13 -1.26 -1.56
CA PRO A 344 14.49 -0.30 -2.46
C PRO A 344 13.48 -0.95 -3.42
N ARG A 345 13.36 -2.28 -3.45
CA ARG A 345 12.28 -2.99 -4.14
C ARG A 345 10.99 -3.03 -3.31
N ALA A 346 11.08 -2.78 -2.00
CA ALA A 346 9.97 -2.89 -1.04
C ALA A 346 9.61 -1.51 -0.46
N GLN A 347 9.13 -0.59 -1.31
CA GLN A 347 8.75 0.77 -0.92
C GLN A 347 7.26 0.98 -1.13
N ASN A 348 6.66 1.92 -0.39
CA ASN A 348 5.29 2.29 -0.68
C ASN A 348 5.27 3.40 -1.74
N GLU A 349 4.22 3.42 -2.57
CA GLU A 349 3.93 4.45 -3.57
C GLU A 349 4.86 4.46 -4.80
N ASP A 350 5.73 3.48 -4.96
CA ASP A 350 6.56 3.32 -6.15
C ASP A 350 5.90 2.42 -7.19
N LEU A 351 6.47 2.43 -8.40
CA LEU A 351 6.02 1.63 -9.53
C LEU A 351 7.22 1.14 -10.32
N GLY A 352 7.19 -0.15 -10.63
CA GLY A 352 8.10 -0.81 -11.54
C GLY A 352 9.47 -1.17 -10.97
N ASP A 353 10.23 -1.91 -11.78
CA ASP A 353 11.53 -2.49 -11.42
C ASP A 353 12.71 -1.49 -11.34
N ASP A 354 12.52 -0.24 -11.75
CA ASP A 354 13.56 0.79 -11.82
C ASP A 354 13.04 2.14 -11.30
N ALA A 355 13.38 2.45 -10.05
CA ALA A 355 12.96 3.68 -9.38
C ALA A 355 13.48 4.95 -10.09
N VAL A 356 14.66 4.92 -10.72
CA VAL A 356 15.21 6.08 -11.44
C VAL A 356 14.39 6.33 -12.70
N LYS A 357 14.12 5.29 -13.47
CA LYS A 357 13.36 5.38 -14.72
C LYS A 357 11.91 5.75 -14.46
N ALA A 358 11.27 5.11 -13.50
CA ALA A 358 9.90 5.43 -13.09
C ALA A 358 9.77 6.88 -12.63
N SER A 359 10.68 7.33 -11.75
CA SER A 359 10.72 8.71 -11.25
C SER A 359 11.02 9.73 -12.36
N THR A 360 11.80 9.35 -13.37
CA THR A 360 12.06 10.21 -14.54
C THR A 360 10.78 10.46 -15.34
N TYR A 361 9.97 9.43 -15.60
CA TYR A 361 8.66 9.57 -16.25
C TYR A 361 7.66 10.33 -15.37
N GLY A 362 7.59 10.01 -14.07
CA GLY A 362 6.74 10.71 -13.11
C GLY A 362 7.08 12.21 -13.03
N LEU A 363 8.36 12.56 -13.00
CA LEU A 363 8.82 13.95 -13.00
C LEU A 363 8.47 14.68 -14.30
N ALA A 364 8.57 14.00 -15.45
CA ALA A 364 8.13 14.57 -16.72
C ALA A 364 6.63 14.90 -16.70
N ASN A 365 5.81 14.07 -16.03
CA ASN A 365 4.39 14.33 -15.83
C ASN A 365 4.13 15.50 -14.88
N LEU A 366 4.83 15.60 -13.75
CA LEU A 366 4.69 16.76 -12.84
C LEU A 366 5.01 18.08 -13.55
N LYS A 367 6.07 18.10 -14.38
CA LYS A 367 6.46 19.26 -15.21
C LYS A 367 5.36 19.67 -16.21
N ARG A 368 4.49 18.75 -16.63
CA ARG A 368 3.33 19.03 -17.50
C ARG A 368 2.10 19.46 -16.72
N ILE A 369 1.95 19.02 -15.47
CA ILE A 369 0.79 19.34 -14.62
C ILE A 369 0.87 20.78 -14.10
N VAL A 370 2.03 21.22 -13.58
CA VAL A 370 2.17 22.52 -12.92
C VAL A 370 1.63 23.71 -13.73
N PRO A 371 1.97 23.87 -15.03
CA PRO A 371 1.48 25.00 -15.82
C PRO A 371 -0.05 25.03 -16.00
N ASN A 372 -0.72 23.90 -15.78
CA ASN A 372 -2.16 23.77 -15.96
C ASN A 372 -2.95 23.88 -14.65
N LEU A 373 -2.28 23.93 -13.49
CA LEU A 373 -2.95 23.90 -12.19
C LEU A 373 -4.00 25.01 -12.06
N ILE A 374 -3.66 26.25 -12.43
CA ILE A 374 -4.61 27.38 -12.35
C ILE A 374 -5.90 27.08 -13.16
N ALA A 375 -5.76 26.54 -14.37
CA ALA A 375 -6.90 26.26 -15.23
C ALA A 375 -7.72 25.06 -14.74
N TRP A 376 -7.07 24.01 -14.25
CA TRP A 376 -7.74 22.78 -13.80
C TRP A 376 -8.38 22.91 -12.41
N THR A 377 -8.00 23.93 -11.64
CA THR A 377 -8.60 24.25 -10.34
C THR A 377 -9.51 25.47 -10.37
N GLU A 378 -9.77 26.05 -11.55
CA GLU A 378 -10.60 27.25 -11.67
C GLU A 378 -12.07 26.95 -11.35
N GLU A 379 -12.62 27.67 -10.37
CA GLU A 379 -14.06 27.67 -10.09
C GLU A 379 -14.54 29.07 -9.75
N ASN A 380 -15.54 29.55 -10.51
CA ASN A 380 -16.08 30.90 -10.35
C ASN A 380 -16.61 31.13 -8.92
N GLY A 381 -16.07 32.15 -8.24
CA GLY A 381 -16.49 32.55 -6.90
C GLY A 381 -15.77 31.83 -5.76
N LYS A 382 -14.81 30.94 -6.04
CA LYS A 382 -13.93 30.33 -5.04
C LYS A 382 -12.57 31.04 -4.92
N ASN A 383 -11.90 30.80 -3.81
CA ASN A 383 -10.51 31.20 -3.55
C ASN A 383 -9.52 30.18 -4.15
N TYR A 384 -8.24 30.29 -3.81
CA TYR A 384 -7.16 29.46 -4.35
C TYR A 384 -6.82 28.22 -3.49
N ASP A 385 -7.70 27.81 -2.58
CA ASP A 385 -7.40 26.70 -1.66
C ASP A 385 -7.17 25.37 -2.42
N ASP A 386 -7.98 25.09 -3.45
CA ASP A 386 -7.79 23.91 -4.31
C ASP A 386 -6.49 23.99 -5.14
N LEU A 387 -6.08 25.20 -5.55
CA LEU A 387 -4.82 25.43 -6.26
C LEU A 387 -3.63 25.18 -5.33
N GLU A 388 -3.69 25.70 -4.10
CA GLU A 388 -2.68 25.48 -3.07
C GLU A 388 -2.56 23.99 -2.75
N GLU A 389 -3.68 23.33 -2.46
CA GLU A 389 -3.71 21.91 -2.13
C GLU A 389 -3.07 21.06 -3.24
N LEU A 390 -3.49 21.20 -4.49
CA LEU A 390 -2.97 20.40 -5.59
C LEU A 390 -1.51 20.75 -5.95
N TYR A 391 -1.09 22.01 -5.78
CA TYR A 391 0.32 22.38 -5.88
C TYR A 391 1.16 21.67 -4.80
N GLU A 392 0.69 21.64 -3.54
CA GLU A 392 1.37 20.93 -2.47
C GLU A 392 1.42 19.41 -2.69
N GLN A 393 0.40 18.82 -3.32
CA GLN A 393 0.43 17.42 -3.73
C GLN A 393 1.48 17.16 -4.81
N VAL A 394 1.67 18.06 -5.78
CA VAL A 394 2.77 17.98 -6.76
C VAL A 394 4.12 18.00 -6.06
N VAL A 395 4.31 18.92 -5.11
CA VAL A 395 5.54 19.02 -4.31
C VAL A 395 5.80 17.74 -3.52
N ALA A 396 4.76 17.21 -2.86
CA ALA A 396 4.84 15.97 -2.09
C ALA A 396 5.17 14.77 -2.98
N GLN A 397 4.58 14.69 -4.17
CA GLN A 397 4.85 13.62 -5.14
C GLN A 397 6.28 13.70 -5.70
N TRP A 398 6.81 14.90 -5.95
CA TRP A 398 8.22 15.09 -6.30
C TRP A 398 9.15 14.58 -5.19
N ASN A 399 8.83 14.91 -3.93
CA ASN A 399 9.65 14.50 -2.78
C ASN A 399 9.65 12.98 -2.60
N ARG A 400 8.51 12.35 -2.88
CA ARG A 400 8.36 10.90 -2.89
C ARG A 400 9.27 10.25 -3.94
N TYR A 401 9.26 10.75 -5.18
CA TYR A 401 10.16 10.25 -6.24
C TYR A 401 11.65 10.40 -5.87
N ALA A 402 12.04 11.55 -5.31
CA ALA A 402 13.41 11.75 -4.82
C ALA A 402 13.78 10.74 -3.72
N GLY A 403 12.84 10.48 -2.79
CA GLY A 403 12.99 9.47 -1.75
C GLY A 403 13.16 8.06 -2.32
N HIS A 404 12.32 7.64 -3.27
CA HIS A 404 12.39 6.32 -3.90
C HIS A 404 13.74 6.07 -4.57
N VAL A 405 14.23 7.06 -5.32
CA VAL A 405 15.55 6.98 -5.94
C VAL A 405 16.66 6.93 -4.89
N ALA A 406 16.60 7.79 -3.88
CA ALA A 406 17.63 7.85 -2.85
C ALA A 406 17.76 6.52 -2.07
N ARG A 407 16.70 5.72 -1.90
CA ARG A 407 16.77 4.41 -1.21
C ARG A 407 17.64 3.36 -1.93
N ASN A 408 17.94 3.55 -3.21
CA ASN A 408 18.84 2.67 -3.93
C ASN A 408 20.31 2.84 -3.49
N ILE A 409 20.70 4.02 -2.98
CA ILE A 409 22.06 4.28 -2.51
C ILE A 409 22.24 3.68 -1.11
N GLY A 410 23.15 2.72 -0.95
CA GLY A 410 23.33 1.96 0.30
C GLY A 410 22.12 1.11 0.69
N GLY A 411 21.27 0.77 -0.28
CA GLY A 411 20.16 -0.17 -0.10
C GLY A 411 20.64 -1.62 -0.08
N VAL A 412 19.81 -2.51 0.47
CA VAL A 412 20.07 -3.95 0.53
C VAL A 412 18.79 -4.70 0.17
N TYR A 413 18.86 -5.52 -0.88
CA TYR A 413 17.82 -6.46 -1.26
C TYR A 413 17.65 -7.53 -0.18
N GLU A 414 16.42 -7.69 0.30
CA GLU A 414 16.02 -8.74 1.25
C GLU A 414 15.12 -9.75 0.53
N THR A 415 15.57 -10.99 0.41
CA THR A 415 14.82 -12.08 -0.20
C THR A 415 14.87 -13.31 0.70
N TYR A 416 13.82 -13.54 1.48
CA TYR A 416 13.73 -14.70 2.38
C TYR A 416 13.84 -16.02 1.60
N LYS A 417 14.63 -16.94 2.14
CA LYS A 417 14.93 -18.24 1.53
C LYS A 417 14.96 -19.31 2.61
N THR A 418 14.62 -20.54 2.22
CA THR A 418 14.84 -21.75 3.02
C THR A 418 16.10 -22.49 2.56
N TYR A 419 16.59 -23.45 3.35
CA TYR A 419 17.86 -24.18 3.09
C TYR A 419 17.89 -24.94 1.75
N ASP A 420 16.73 -25.23 1.16
CA ASP A 420 16.55 -25.88 -0.13
C ASP A 420 16.55 -24.89 -1.32
N GLN A 421 16.78 -23.59 -1.07
CA GLN A 421 16.94 -22.56 -2.09
C GLN A 421 18.39 -22.04 -2.11
N GLU A 422 18.93 -21.83 -3.31
CA GLU A 422 20.27 -21.24 -3.50
C GLU A 422 20.27 -19.72 -3.27
N GLY A 423 21.46 -19.17 -3.00
CA GLY A 423 21.69 -17.73 -2.82
C GLY A 423 21.64 -17.27 -1.37
N VAL A 424 21.71 -15.95 -1.17
CA VAL A 424 21.70 -15.32 0.15
C VAL A 424 20.40 -14.54 0.37
N VAL A 425 20.10 -14.22 1.64
CA VAL A 425 18.91 -13.42 1.98
C VAL A 425 19.15 -11.92 1.77
N TYR A 426 20.39 -11.46 1.98
CA TYR A 426 20.74 -10.05 1.96
C TYR A 426 21.81 -9.77 0.91
N GLU A 427 21.49 -8.93 -0.07
CA GLU A 427 22.38 -8.55 -1.16
C GLU A 427 22.46 -7.02 -1.28
N PRO A 428 23.65 -6.40 -1.24
CA PRO A 428 23.78 -4.97 -1.53
C PRO A 428 23.23 -4.64 -2.93
N VAL A 429 22.56 -3.49 -3.04
CA VAL A 429 22.08 -3.00 -4.34
C VAL A 429 23.27 -2.90 -5.33
N PRO A 430 23.15 -3.36 -6.58
CA PRO A 430 24.24 -3.33 -7.54
C PRO A 430 24.83 -1.92 -7.73
N GLU A 431 26.16 -1.82 -7.78
CA GLU A 431 26.90 -0.56 -7.91
C GLU A 431 26.31 0.37 -8.98
N ALA A 432 26.04 -0.18 -10.17
CA ALA A 432 25.51 0.59 -11.30
C ALA A 432 24.15 1.26 -11.00
N ARG A 433 23.28 0.61 -10.21
CA ARG A 433 21.99 1.18 -9.79
C ARG A 433 22.21 2.29 -8.76
N GLN A 434 23.14 2.13 -7.83
CA GLN A 434 23.46 3.16 -6.84
C GLN A 434 24.04 4.43 -7.49
N ARG A 435 24.98 4.28 -8.43
CA ARG A 435 25.55 5.41 -9.19
C ARG A 435 24.52 6.11 -10.05
N GLU A 436 23.65 5.36 -10.71
CA GLU A 436 22.55 5.94 -11.49
C GLU A 436 21.59 6.75 -10.62
N ALA A 437 21.25 6.23 -9.43
CA ALA A 437 20.46 6.94 -8.44
C ALA A 437 21.12 8.26 -8.01
N MET A 438 22.42 8.24 -7.69
CA MET A 438 23.16 9.46 -7.32
C MET A 438 23.17 10.49 -8.46
N ALA A 439 23.38 10.04 -9.69
CA ALA A 439 23.33 10.90 -10.88
C ALA A 439 21.95 11.53 -11.10
N PHE A 440 20.86 10.79 -10.85
CA PHE A 440 19.51 11.33 -10.89
C PHE A 440 19.31 12.42 -9.82
N LEU A 441 19.71 12.18 -8.57
CA LEU A 441 19.56 13.16 -7.49
C LEU A 441 20.31 14.46 -7.81
N ASN A 442 21.55 14.35 -8.29
CA ASN A 442 22.34 15.51 -8.71
C ASN A 442 21.68 16.32 -9.84
N ARG A 443 21.00 15.64 -10.78
CA ARG A 443 20.38 16.27 -11.94
C ARG A 443 19.01 16.87 -11.65
N GLU A 444 18.14 16.12 -10.97
CA GLU A 444 16.71 16.45 -10.85
C GLU A 444 16.31 16.93 -9.45
N VAL A 445 17.13 16.67 -8.43
CA VAL A 445 16.83 17.02 -7.03
C VAL A 445 17.64 18.21 -6.56
N PHE A 446 18.98 18.14 -6.64
CA PHE A 446 19.85 19.20 -6.13
C PHE A 446 19.98 20.39 -7.08
N ALA A 447 19.61 20.23 -8.35
CA ALA A 447 19.44 21.37 -9.25
C ALA A 447 18.22 22.23 -8.84
N THR A 448 18.24 23.52 -9.18
CA THR A 448 17.09 24.41 -8.96
C THR A 448 15.89 23.93 -9.77
N PRO A 449 14.76 23.56 -9.14
CA PRO A 449 13.60 23.02 -9.84
C PRO A 449 12.77 24.17 -10.45
N THR A 450 13.27 24.80 -11.51
CA THR A 450 12.65 26.00 -12.11
C THR A 450 11.19 25.81 -12.50
N TRP A 451 10.79 24.59 -12.89
CA TRP A 451 9.42 24.25 -13.24
C TRP A 451 8.45 24.25 -12.05
N MET A 452 8.93 24.09 -10.81
CA MET A 452 8.12 24.25 -9.59
C MET A 452 7.99 25.72 -9.18
N LEU A 453 8.82 26.59 -9.72
CA LEU A 453 8.91 28.01 -9.34
C LEU A 453 8.04 28.89 -10.25
N ASP A 454 6.84 28.42 -10.58
CA ASP A 454 5.89 29.15 -11.40
C ASP A 454 5.35 30.37 -10.63
N ALA A 455 5.72 31.57 -11.09
CA ALA A 455 5.38 32.81 -10.40
C ALA A 455 3.87 33.11 -10.39
N ASP A 456 3.12 32.60 -11.37
CA ASP A 456 1.68 32.78 -11.44
C ASP A 456 0.98 31.91 -10.41
N VAL A 457 1.40 30.65 -10.24
CA VAL A 457 0.89 29.78 -9.18
C VAL A 457 1.27 30.32 -7.81
N LEU A 458 2.56 30.55 -7.57
CA LEU A 458 3.08 30.89 -6.24
C LEU A 458 2.49 32.19 -5.69
N ARG A 459 2.34 33.24 -6.51
CA ARG A 459 1.78 34.52 -6.06
C ARG A 459 0.28 34.48 -5.72
N ARG A 460 -0.42 33.40 -6.10
CA ARG A 460 -1.83 33.19 -5.76
C ARG A 460 -2.02 32.44 -4.45
N ILE A 461 -1.04 31.64 -4.04
CA ILE A 461 -1.14 30.75 -2.87
C ILE A 461 -0.24 31.18 -1.69
N GLU A 462 0.85 31.91 -1.95
CA GLU A 462 1.76 32.35 -0.89
C GLU A 462 2.29 33.77 -1.09
N HIS A 463 2.64 34.44 0.02
CA HIS A 463 3.28 35.77 0.00
C HIS A 463 4.82 35.67 0.04
N ALA A 464 5.36 34.59 0.62
CA ALA A 464 6.76 34.18 0.61
C ALA A 464 6.83 32.70 1.05
N GLY A 465 7.83 31.93 0.60
CA GLY A 465 8.01 30.55 1.06
C GLY A 465 8.76 29.63 0.11
N ALA A 466 8.67 29.85 -1.20
CA ALA A 466 9.25 28.98 -2.24
C ALA A 466 10.73 28.63 -2.02
N ILE A 467 11.58 29.60 -1.66
CA ILE A 467 13.02 29.36 -1.40
C ILE A 467 13.22 28.37 -0.26
N GLU A 468 12.52 28.56 0.86
CA GLU A 468 12.65 27.69 2.03
C GLU A 468 12.02 26.31 1.77
N ARG A 469 10.93 26.26 0.99
CA ARG A 469 10.30 25.00 0.55
C ARG A 469 11.29 24.14 -0.24
N VAL A 470 11.96 24.72 -1.24
CA VAL A 470 12.99 24.02 -2.04
C VAL A 470 14.17 23.61 -1.17
N ARG A 471 14.66 24.49 -0.29
CA ARG A 471 15.76 24.16 0.64
C ARG A 471 15.42 22.96 1.50
N ARG A 472 14.27 22.97 2.20
CA ARG A 472 13.84 21.88 3.08
C ARG A 472 13.75 20.55 2.34
N LEU A 473 13.22 20.57 1.12
CA LEU A 473 13.10 19.40 0.26
C LEU A 473 14.48 18.83 -0.13
N GLN A 474 15.39 19.68 -0.61
CA GLN A 474 16.73 19.25 -1.02
C GLN A 474 17.57 18.77 0.18
N VAL A 475 17.53 19.50 1.30
CA VAL A 475 18.22 19.14 2.54
C VAL A 475 17.72 17.79 3.07
N GLY A 476 16.41 17.54 3.06
CA GLY A 476 15.88 16.24 3.50
C GLY A 476 16.42 15.06 2.68
N VAL A 477 16.68 15.25 1.38
CA VAL A 477 17.32 14.21 0.55
C VAL A 477 18.82 14.09 0.84
N VAL A 478 19.52 15.20 1.10
CA VAL A 478 20.93 15.17 1.55
C VAL A 478 21.06 14.43 2.87
N GLU A 479 20.22 14.74 3.86
CA GLU A 479 20.16 14.05 5.15
C GLU A 479 19.88 12.56 4.98
N LEU A 480 18.97 12.20 4.08
CA LEU A 480 18.67 10.81 3.78
C LEU A 480 19.86 10.05 3.19
N VAL A 481 20.64 10.68 2.30
CA VAL A 481 21.85 10.10 1.67
C VAL A 481 23.03 10.04 2.65
N LEU A 482 23.14 10.99 3.56
CA LEU A 482 24.18 11.06 4.59
C LEU A 482 23.83 10.34 5.89
N ASP A 483 22.70 9.62 5.92
CA ASP A 483 22.26 8.89 7.10
C ASP A 483 23.37 7.93 7.62
N PRO A 484 23.75 8.00 8.92
CA PRO A 484 24.82 7.16 9.45
C PRO A 484 24.58 5.66 9.31
N GLN A 485 23.34 5.19 9.40
CA GLN A 485 23.03 3.76 9.24
C GLN A 485 23.21 3.32 7.79
N ARG A 486 22.89 4.20 6.83
CA ARG A 486 23.19 3.96 5.41
C ARG A 486 24.68 3.89 5.14
N LEU A 487 25.45 4.86 5.65
CA LEU A 487 26.91 4.85 5.50
C LEU A 487 27.53 3.59 6.11
N ALA A 488 27.03 3.13 7.26
CA ALA A 488 27.46 1.87 7.88
C ALA A 488 27.21 0.66 6.96
N ARG A 489 26.04 0.58 6.31
CA ARG A 489 25.75 -0.49 5.34
C ARG A 489 26.66 -0.44 4.12
N MET A 490 26.98 0.77 3.63
CA MET A 490 27.91 0.93 2.51
C MET A 490 29.34 0.52 2.88
N ILE A 491 29.79 0.83 4.09
CA ILE A 491 31.09 0.38 4.62
C ILE A 491 31.11 -1.16 4.74
N GLU A 492 30.03 -1.76 5.22
CA GLU A 492 29.92 -3.23 5.31
C GLU A 492 29.94 -3.87 3.92
N ALA A 493 29.23 -3.31 2.94
CA ALA A 493 29.27 -3.76 1.56
C ALA A 493 30.68 -3.65 0.96
N GLU A 494 31.39 -2.54 1.19
CA GLU A 494 32.78 -2.34 0.75
C GLU A 494 33.72 -3.37 1.41
N ALA A 495 33.55 -3.64 2.71
CA ALA A 495 34.36 -4.64 3.41
C ALA A 495 34.15 -6.07 2.87
N LEU A 496 32.94 -6.38 2.39
CA LEU A 496 32.60 -7.71 1.85
C LEU A 496 32.94 -7.85 0.36
N MET A 497 32.79 -6.79 -0.43
CA MET A 497 32.86 -6.83 -1.90
C MET A 497 34.07 -6.10 -2.50
N GLY A 498 34.81 -5.33 -1.70
CA GLY A 498 35.87 -4.44 -2.20
C GLY A 498 35.31 -3.41 -3.19
N ASP A 499 36.05 -3.18 -4.28
CA ASP A 499 35.68 -2.20 -5.33
C ASP A 499 34.51 -2.66 -6.23
N ALA A 500 33.88 -3.80 -5.97
CA ALA A 500 32.72 -4.29 -6.72
C ALA A 500 31.38 -3.71 -6.20
N THR A 501 31.42 -2.64 -5.42
CA THR A 501 30.25 -1.92 -4.89
C THR A 501 30.47 -0.41 -4.95
N TYR A 502 29.41 0.36 -4.76
CA TYR A 502 29.51 1.81 -4.68
C TYR A 502 29.96 2.21 -3.28
N THR A 503 31.21 2.65 -3.16
CA THR A 503 31.82 2.91 -1.85
C THR A 503 31.27 4.19 -1.21
N PRO A 504 31.33 4.33 0.13
CA PRO A 504 30.98 5.57 0.81
C PRO A 504 31.79 6.77 0.30
N LEU A 505 33.09 6.57 -0.01
CA LEU A 505 33.97 7.64 -0.50
C LEU A 505 33.51 8.15 -1.87
N GLU A 506 33.25 7.24 -2.81
CA GLU A 506 32.76 7.61 -4.13
C GLU A 506 31.40 8.30 -4.06
N MET A 507 30.51 7.82 -3.19
CA MET A 507 29.22 8.46 -2.95
C MET A 507 29.35 9.89 -2.44
N LEU A 508 30.23 10.12 -1.46
CA LEU A 508 30.49 11.46 -0.95
C LEU A 508 31.13 12.37 -1.99
N ASP A 509 32.00 11.83 -2.84
CA ASP A 509 32.61 12.57 -3.95
C ASP A 509 31.58 12.96 -5.02
N ASP A 510 30.71 12.05 -5.42
CA ASP A 510 29.65 12.32 -6.40
C ASP A 510 28.59 13.28 -5.85
N LEU A 511 28.23 13.16 -4.56
CA LEU A 511 27.36 14.11 -3.87
C LEU A 511 28.01 15.51 -3.84
N ARG A 512 29.29 15.59 -3.47
CA ARG A 512 30.05 16.84 -3.45
C ARG A 512 30.13 17.47 -4.85
N ALA A 513 30.44 16.68 -5.87
CA ALA A 513 30.51 17.17 -7.25
C ALA A 513 29.17 17.74 -7.72
N GLY A 514 28.05 17.15 -7.29
CA GLY A 514 26.70 17.65 -7.57
C GLY A 514 26.35 18.93 -6.82
N LEU A 515 26.54 18.94 -5.49
CA LEU A 515 26.20 20.07 -4.63
C LEU A 515 27.00 21.33 -4.96
N TRP A 516 28.27 21.21 -5.34
CA TRP A 516 29.14 22.37 -5.61
C TRP A 516 29.52 22.53 -7.09
N ARG A 517 28.71 22.01 -8.03
CA ARG A 517 29.02 22.01 -9.47
C ARG A 517 29.35 23.40 -10.04
N GLU A 518 28.70 24.46 -9.55
CA GLU A 518 28.91 25.83 -10.03
C GLU A 518 30.30 26.35 -9.62
N LEU A 519 30.82 25.95 -8.46
CA LEU A 519 32.15 26.34 -7.98
C LEU A 519 33.26 25.78 -8.88
N ALA A 520 33.10 24.53 -9.34
CA ALA A 520 34.06 23.91 -10.24
C ALA A 520 34.09 24.58 -11.63
N ARG A 521 32.98 25.20 -12.05
CA ARG A 521 32.82 25.83 -13.37
C ARG A 521 32.97 27.36 -13.36
N GLY A 522 33.00 27.98 -12.19
CA GLY A 522 32.98 29.45 -12.05
C GLY A 522 31.64 30.08 -12.47
N GLU A 523 30.54 29.33 -12.35
CA GLU A 523 29.20 29.79 -12.73
C GLU A 523 28.53 30.59 -11.60
N ALA A 524 27.57 31.45 -11.96
CA ALA A 524 26.81 32.20 -10.98
C ALA A 524 25.89 31.26 -10.18
N ILE A 525 25.94 31.35 -8.85
CA ILE A 525 25.12 30.53 -7.94
C ILE A 525 23.82 31.28 -7.64
N ASP A 526 22.70 30.71 -8.06
CA ASP A 526 21.37 31.26 -7.80
C ASP A 526 20.98 31.16 -6.30
N PRO A 527 19.96 31.89 -5.83
CA PRO A 527 19.57 31.89 -4.42
C PRO A 527 19.14 30.53 -3.86
N TYR A 528 18.55 29.65 -4.67
CA TYR A 528 18.13 28.31 -4.23
C TYR A 528 19.34 27.42 -4.02
N ARG A 529 20.28 27.42 -4.98
CA ARG A 529 21.53 26.65 -4.90
C ARG A 529 22.48 27.15 -3.81
N ARG A 530 22.47 28.46 -3.50
CA ARG A 530 23.28 29.03 -2.42
C ARG A 530 22.74 28.66 -1.03
N ASN A 531 21.45 28.37 -0.94
CA ASN A 531 20.77 28.07 0.31
C ASN A 531 20.83 26.57 0.68
N LEU A 532 21.00 25.71 -0.33
CA LEU A 532 21.40 24.31 -0.19
C LEU A 532 22.87 24.22 0.22
#